data_AF-A0A024UQ22-F1
#
_entry.id   AF-A0A024UQ22-F1
#
_cell.length_a   1.000
_cell.length_b   1.000
_cell.length_c   1.000
_cell.angle_alpha   90.00
_cell.angle_beta   90.00
_cell.angle_gamma   90.00
#
_symmetry.space_group_name_H-M   'P 1'
#
loop_
_entity.id
_entity.type
_entity.pdbx_description
1 polymer ?
#
loop_
_entity_poly.entity_id
_entity_poly.type
_entity_poly.pdbx_seq_one_letter_code
_entity_poly.pdbx_strand_id
1 'polypeptide(L)'
;MCGRACCVLQPEEVIKATHTTVEDFVDQDKYSPHYNVSPGMATPILYQDKATKHLVVRPMKWGLIPSYMKPDEKVNHFMRFNARLAASISIALRQRSNT
;
A
#
# COMPACT_ATOMS: atom_id res chain seq x y z
N MET A 1 3.91 9.53 -14.45
CA MET A 1 4.21 8.25 -13.77
C MET A 1 5.22 8.57 -12.67
N CYS A 2 4.99 8.14 -11.44
CA CYS A 2 5.89 8.39 -10.30
C CYS A 2 6.53 7.06 -9.86
N GLY A 3 7.84 7.02 -9.69
CA GLY A 3 8.58 5.80 -9.31
C GLY A 3 9.55 5.96 -8.15
N ARG A 4 9.57 7.15 -7.54
CA ARG A 4 10.30 7.46 -6.31
C ARG A 4 9.42 8.32 -5.42
N ALA A 5 9.60 8.19 -4.11
CA ALA A 5 8.93 9.02 -3.11
C ALA A 5 9.86 9.28 -1.92
N CYS A 6 9.59 10.34 -1.18
CA CYS A 6 10.20 10.62 0.12
C CYS A 6 9.18 10.25 1.21
N CYS A 7 9.56 9.39 2.15
CA CYS A 7 8.71 8.94 3.24
C CYS A 7 9.54 8.93 4.53
N VAL A 8 9.70 10.12 5.13
CA VAL A 8 10.67 10.37 6.20
C VAL A 8 10.05 10.59 7.58
N LEU A 9 8.73 10.63 7.66
CA LEU A 9 8.03 10.83 8.92
C LEU A 9 8.27 9.66 9.86
N GLN A 10 8.58 9.95 11.12
CA GLN A 10 8.63 8.93 12.17
C GLN A 10 7.24 8.35 12.41
N PRO A 11 7.14 7.13 12.97
CA PRO A 11 5.84 6.48 13.20
C PRO A 11 4.84 7.37 13.96
N GLU A 12 5.31 8.12 14.96
CA GLU A 12 4.48 9.03 15.76
C GLU A 12 3.93 10.20 14.93
N GLU A 13 4.73 10.68 13.97
CA GLU A 13 4.33 11.74 13.05
C GLU A 13 3.34 11.21 12.00
N VAL A 14 3.50 9.96 11.55
CA VAL A 14 2.54 9.28 10.68
C VAL A 14 1.20 9.17 11.39
N ILE A 15 1.17 8.63 12.62
CA ILE A 15 -0.04 8.48 13.46
C ILE A 15 -0.77 9.83 13.60
N LYS A 16 -0.01 10.88 13.90
CA LYS A 16 -0.55 12.24 14.01
C LYS A 16 -1.13 12.75 12.69
N ALA A 17 -0.42 12.54 11.58
CA ALA A 17 -0.86 12.99 10.25
C ALA A 17 -2.06 12.19 9.72
N THR A 18 -2.24 10.94 10.14
CA THR A 18 -3.37 10.09 9.74
C THR A 18 -4.56 10.16 10.70
N HIS A 19 -4.43 10.89 11.81
CA HIS A 19 -5.44 10.95 12.88
C HIS A 19 -5.84 9.56 13.42
N THR A 20 -4.87 8.66 13.53
CA THR A 20 -5.05 7.31 14.08
C THR A 20 -4.43 7.22 15.47
N THR A 21 -4.58 6.08 16.14
CA THR A 21 -3.84 5.79 17.38
C THR A 21 -2.63 4.89 17.13
N VAL A 22 -1.88 4.57 18.19
CA VAL A 22 -0.75 3.63 18.12
C VAL A 22 -1.24 2.21 17.79
N GLU A 23 -2.39 1.84 18.35
CA GLU A 23 -3.02 0.52 18.16
C GLU A 23 -3.52 0.33 16.72
N ASP A 24 -3.89 1.42 16.04
CA ASP A 24 -4.29 1.42 14.63
C ASP A 24 -3.10 1.28 13.67
N PHE A 25 -1.86 1.48 14.14
CA PHE A 25 -0.64 1.27 13.35
C PHE A 25 -0.15 -0.17 13.48
N VAL A 26 -0.70 -1.04 12.62
CA VAL A 26 -0.39 -2.46 12.61
C VAL A 26 0.95 -2.74 11.93
N ASP A 27 1.73 -3.68 12.48
CA ASP A 27 3.05 -4.08 11.98
C ASP A 27 4.05 -2.90 11.84
N GLN A 28 4.03 -1.97 12.81
CA GLN A 28 4.89 -0.77 12.80
C GLN A 28 6.39 -1.10 12.64
N ASP A 29 6.84 -2.27 13.12
CA ASP A 29 8.22 -2.77 13.00
C ASP A 29 8.69 -2.95 11.55
N LYS A 30 7.75 -3.09 10.60
CA LYS A 30 8.04 -3.25 9.17
C LYS A 30 8.18 -1.91 8.44
N TYR A 31 7.95 -0.79 9.12
CA TYR A 31 8.14 0.54 8.56
C TYR A 31 9.49 1.12 8.95
N SER A 32 10.20 1.63 7.94
CA SER A 32 11.42 2.42 8.14
C SER A 32 11.34 3.70 7.30
N PRO A 33 11.62 4.88 7.88
CA PRO A 33 11.65 6.12 7.12
C PRO A 33 12.82 6.16 6.11
N HIS A 34 12.54 6.61 4.90
CA HIS A 34 13.52 6.77 3.83
C HIS A 34 13.29 8.05 3.02
N TYR A 35 14.37 8.80 2.77
CA TYR A 35 14.36 9.94 1.85
C TYR A 35 14.05 9.55 0.40
N ASN A 36 14.28 8.29 0.08
CA ASN A 36 14.24 7.80 -1.28
C ASN A 36 13.67 6.37 -1.24
N VAL A 37 12.38 6.22 -1.52
CA VAL A 37 11.63 4.96 -1.59
C VAL A 37 11.45 4.51 -3.05
N SER A 38 11.59 3.21 -3.34
CA SER A 38 11.29 2.57 -4.64
C SER A 38 10.13 1.57 -4.55
N PRO A 39 9.57 1.16 -5.69
CA PRO A 39 8.80 -0.08 -5.79
C PRO A 39 9.51 -1.26 -5.09
N GLY A 40 8.74 -2.07 -4.39
CA GLY A 40 9.20 -3.21 -3.57
C GLY A 40 9.46 -2.86 -2.11
N MET A 41 9.69 -1.59 -1.77
CA MET A 41 9.85 -1.13 -0.39
C MET A 41 8.49 -0.97 0.30
N ALA A 42 8.46 -1.09 1.63
CA ALA A 42 7.27 -0.88 2.43
C ALA A 42 7.08 0.62 2.74
N THR A 43 5.85 1.11 2.57
CA THR A 43 5.43 2.47 2.94
C THR A 43 4.17 2.41 3.80
N PRO A 44 3.93 3.37 4.71
CA PRO A 44 2.75 3.36 5.54
C PRO A 44 1.53 3.71 4.67
N ILE A 45 0.55 2.80 4.62
CA ILE A 45 -0.69 2.97 3.88
C ILE A 45 -1.84 3.08 4.87
N LEU A 46 -2.57 4.19 4.80
CA LEU A 46 -3.84 4.37 5.50
C LEU A 46 -4.96 3.72 4.69
N TYR A 47 -5.72 2.82 5.29
CA TYR A 47 -6.89 2.22 4.67
C TYR A 47 -7.99 1.93 5.70
N GLN A 48 -9.23 1.79 5.24
CA GLN A 48 -10.33 1.34 6.08
C GLN A 48 -10.33 -0.19 6.15
N ASP A 49 -10.19 -0.74 7.35
CA ASP A 49 -10.28 -2.18 7.55
C ASP A 49 -11.70 -2.69 7.23
N LYS A 50 -11.79 -3.80 6.50
CA LYS A 50 -13.08 -4.31 6.04
C LYS A 50 -13.92 -4.90 7.19
N ALA A 51 -13.29 -5.47 8.21
CA ALA A 51 -13.96 -6.15 9.31
C ALA A 51 -14.36 -5.16 10.40
N THR A 52 -13.44 -4.28 10.83
CA THR A 52 -13.71 -3.34 11.92
C THR A 52 -14.32 -2.02 11.44
N LYS A 53 -14.17 -1.67 10.15
CA LYS A 53 -14.53 -0.35 9.57
C LYS A 53 -13.72 0.82 10.08
N HIS A 54 -12.67 0.56 10.86
CA HIS A 54 -11.77 1.60 11.39
C HIS A 54 -10.68 1.95 10.36
N LEU A 55 -10.14 3.16 10.47
CA LEU A 55 -8.96 3.56 9.71
C LEU A 55 -7.72 2.99 10.39
N VAL A 56 -6.91 2.26 9.62
CA VAL A 56 -5.68 1.62 10.10
C VAL A 56 -4.52 1.99 9.20
N VAL A 57 -3.33 2.12 9.79
CA VAL A 57 -2.08 2.30 9.05
C VAL A 57 -1.34 0.97 9.04
N ARG A 58 -0.93 0.52 7.86
CA ARG A 58 -0.08 -0.68 7.73
C ARG A 58 1.03 -0.46 6.71
N PRO A 59 2.26 -0.89 6.99
CA PRO A 59 3.31 -0.90 5.98
C PRO A 59 2.99 -1.93 4.90
N MET A 60 2.87 -1.49 3.66
CA MET A 60 2.62 -2.37 2.51
C MET A 60 3.69 -2.17 1.44
N LYS A 61 4.06 -3.25 0.74
CA LYS A 61 5.00 -3.19 -0.38
C LYS A 61 4.43 -2.37 -1.53
N TRP A 62 5.21 -1.40 -2.02
CA TRP A 62 4.84 -0.63 -3.20
C TRP A 62 5.00 -1.46 -4.47
N GLY A 63 3.90 -2.04 -4.96
CA GLY A 63 3.87 -2.87 -6.15
C GLY A 63 2.87 -3.99 -5.99
N LEU A 64 1.71 -3.85 -6.62
CA LEU A 64 0.57 -4.75 -6.43
C LEU A 64 0.91 -6.18 -6.85
N ILE A 65 0.73 -7.12 -5.93
CA ILE A 65 0.75 -8.56 -6.18
C ILE A 65 -0.70 -9.02 -6.27
N PRO A 66 -1.21 -9.40 -7.46
CA PRO A 66 -2.57 -9.92 -7.59
C PRO A 66 -2.75 -11.24 -6.83
N SER A 67 -3.93 -11.44 -6.24
CA SER A 67 -4.24 -12.64 -5.46
C SER A 67 -4.26 -13.94 -6.27
N TYR A 68 -4.45 -13.86 -7.59
CA TYR A 68 -4.44 -15.00 -8.51
C TYR A 68 -3.04 -15.36 -9.04
N MET A 69 -2.00 -14.64 -8.62
CA MET A 69 -0.62 -14.96 -8.98
C MET A 69 -0.20 -16.27 -8.32
N LYS A 70 0.51 -17.13 -9.06
CA LYS A 70 0.95 -18.41 -8.49
C LYS A 70 2.08 -18.20 -7.47
N PRO A 71 2.20 -19.03 -6.42
CA PRO A 71 3.23 -18.85 -5.39
C PRO A 71 4.68 -18.90 -5.92
N ASP A 72 4.90 -19.64 -7.00
CA ASP A 72 6.20 -19.83 -7.67
C ASP A 72 6.49 -18.75 -8.73
N GLU A 73 5.54 -17.89 -9.04
CA GLU A 73 5.71 -16.83 -10.03
C GLU A 73 6.59 -15.70 -9.47
N LYS A 74 7.62 -15.32 -10.21
CA LYS A 74 8.53 -14.24 -9.80
C LYS A 74 7.79 -12.90 -9.74
N VAL A 75 7.68 -12.36 -8.53
CA VAL A 75 7.06 -11.04 -8.31
C VAL A 75 7.92 -9.93 -8.92
N ASN A 76 7.34 -9.19 -9.88
CA ASN A 76 7.96 -8.00 -10.46
C ASN A 76 7.25 -6.74 -9.96
N HIS A 77 7.80 -6.11 -8.92
CA HIS A 77 7.26 -4.89 -8.32
C HIS A 77 7.26 -3.68 -9.26
N PHE A 78 8.12 -3.66 -10.29
CA PHE A 78 8.20 -2.57 -11.28
C PHE A 78 7.15 -2.67 -12.39
N MET A 79 6.42 -3.78 -12.51
CA MET A 79 5.35 -3.86 -13.51
C MET A 79 4.04 -3.22 -13.05
N ARG A 80 3.74 -3.26 -11.74
CA ARG A 80 2.42 -2.88 -11.19
C ARG A 80 2.52 -1.93 -9.99
N PHE A 81 3.49 -1.02 -10.03
CA PHE A 81 3.65 0.03 -9.00
C PHE A 81 2.80 1.28 -9.26
N ASN A 82 2.24 1.42 -10.46
CA ASN A 82 1.28 2.46 -10.81
C ASN A 82 0.03 1.84 -11.45
N ALA A 83 -1.11 2.48 -11.25
CA ALA A 83 -2.34 2.21 -12.00
C ALA A 83 -2.76 3.48 -12.73
N ARG A 84 -2.97 3.41 -14.05
CA ARG A 84 -3.41 4.57 -14.84
C ARG A 84 -4.90 4.80 -14.58
N LEU A 85 -5.26 6.00 -14.15
CA LEU A 85 -6.64 6.38 -13.80
C LEU A 85 -7.68 5.96 -14.85
N ALA A 86 -7.41 6.24 -16.14
CA ALA A 86 -8.31 5.86 -17.24
C ALA A 86 -8.56 4.34 -17.35
N ALA A 87 -7.59 3.51 -16.96
CA ALA A 87 -7.72 2.06 -16.96
C ALA A 87 -8.28 1.51 -15.64
N SER A 88 -8.08 2.21 -14.52
CA SER A 88 -8.50 1.76 -13.19
C SER A 88 -10.01 1.51 -13.09
N ILE A 89 -10.83 2.35 -13.72
CA ILE A 89 -12.29 2.18 -13.76
C ILE A 89 -12.67 0.89 -14.49
N SER A 90 -12.10 0.65 -15.66
CA SER A 90 -12.36 -0.56 -16.44
C SER A 90 -11.91 -1.83 -15.72
N ILE A 91 -10.78 -1.78 -15.01
CA ILE A 91 -10.28 -2.91 -14.21
C ILE A 91 -11.19 -3.17 -13.00
N ALA A 92 -11.59 -2.12 -12.27
CA ALA A 92 -12.47 -2.24 -11.11
C ALA A 92 -13.85 -2.81 -11.49
N LEU A 93 -14.41 -2.38 -12.62
CA LEU A 93 -15.68 -2.90 -13.14
C LEU A 93 -15.58 -4.40 -13.48
N ARG A 94 -14.50 -4.81 -14.17
CA ARG A 94 -14.27 -6.24 -14.50
C ARG A 94 -14.10 -7.13 -13.27
N GLN A 95 -13.47 -6.62 -12.21
CA GLN A 95 -13.28 -7.40 -10.98
C GLN A 95 -14.58 -7.55 -10.17
N ARG A 96 -15.53 -6.60 -10.26
CA ARG A 96 -16.84 -6.70 -9.59
C ARG A 96 -17.83 -7.61 -10.32
N SER A 97 -17.68 -7.81 -11.62
CA SER A 97 -18.57 -8.70 -12.39
C SER A 97 -18.30 -10.19 -12.19
N ASN A 98 -17.16 -10.55 -11.57
CA ASN A 98 -16.75 -11.93 -11.31
C ASN A 98 -16.95 -12.36 -9.84
N THR A 99 -17.73 -11.61 -9.07
CA THR A 99 -18.14 -11.89 -7.68
C THR A 99 -19.63 -11.75 -7.56
#